data_AF-A0A9D8ICH2-F1
#
_entry.id   AF-A0A9D8ICH2-F1
#
_cell.length_a   1.000
_cell.length_b   1.000
_cell.length_c   1.000
_cell.angle_alpha   90.00
_cell.angle_beta   90.00
_cell.angle_gamma   90.00
#
_symmetry.space_group_name_H-M   'P 1'
#
loop_
_entity.id
_entity.type
_entity.pdbx_description
1 polymer ?
#
loop_
_entity_poly.entity_id
_entity_poly.type
_entity_poly.pdbx_seq_one_letter_code
_entity_poly.pdbx_strand_id
1 'polypeptide(L)'
;MMGPGRAKLGLRRKDRFQNTTLTHIDLKDGTSVTRQVEWDDLPGAIVIPSFYEAPILTGAIAPEFPPCDFQIRIVAPAQTIPSDAKRIGVSLTANSKMFARMLAKIGLCITVATLGTQGYKTLVRELILNDSHQHGLVGGFAGANDDASKTDDLHQITLKPNNRMPGEFIIVEIRLFAKFNCPTNYVVVGQWM
;
A
#
# COMPACT_ATOMS: atom_id res chain seq x y z
N MET A 1 7.06 7.60 0.03
CA MET A 1 6.42 6.52 0.83
C MET A 1 7.34 6.14 1.98
N MET A 2 6.89 6.33 3.21
CA MET A 2 7.55 6.03 4.51
C MET A 2 8.54 7.02 5.12
N GLY A 3 8.98 8.09 4.43
CA GLY A 3 9.77 9.17 5.03
C GLY A 3 10.75 8.69 6.12
N PRO A 4 10.74 9.25 7.34
CA PRO A 4 11.52 8.81 8.51
C PRO A 4 10.82 7.71 9.32
N GLY A 5 9.57 7.39 8.98
CA GLY A 5 8.89 6.22 9.51
C GLY A 5 9.77 4.97 9.36
N ARG A 6 10.56 4.84 8.29
CA ARG A 6 11.56 3.74 8.15
C ARG A 6 12.54 3.63 9.32
N ALA A 7 13.08 4.74 9.81
CA ALA A 7 14.04 4.71 10.92
C ALA A 7 13.36 4.30 12.22
N LYS A 8 12.19 4.86 12.51
CA LYS A 8 11.34 4.45 13.65
C LYS A 8 10.86 3.01 13.56
N LEU A 9 10.72 2.49 12.34
CA LEU A 9 10.40 1.10 12.05
C LEU A 9 11.62 0.15 12.14
N GLY A 10 12.81 0.65 12.52
CA GLY A 10 14.04 -0.13 12.60
C GLY A 10 14.59 -0.59 11.24
N LEU A 11 14.08 -0.03 10.13
CA LEU A 11 14.53 -0.39 8.79
C LEU A 11 15.83 0.36 8.47
N ARG A 12 16.95 -0.39 8.40
CA ARG A 12 18.28 0.14 8.09
C ARG A 12 18.26 0.98 6.81
N ARG A 13 18.95 2.12 6.84
CA ARG A 13 19.17 3.00 5.69
C ARG A 13 20.66 3.04 5.35
N LYS A 14 20.95 3.24 4.06
CA LYS A 14 22.30 3.38 3.51
C LYS A 14 22.78 4.85 3.52
N ASP A 15 21.86 5.80 3.46
CA ASP A 15 22.18 7.22 3.27
C ASP A 15 22.03 8.04 4.58
N ARG A 16 22.90 9.04 4.78
CA ARG A 16 22.75 10.07 5.83
C ARG A 16 21.58 10.98 5.46
N PHE A 17 20.57 11.02 6.31
CA PHE A 17 19.38 11.84 6.13
C PHE A 17 19.39 13.02 7.10
N GLN A 18 18.75 14.14 6.74
CA GLN A 18 18.56 15.25 7.68
C GLN A 18 17.61 14.83 8.81
N ASN A 19 17.98 15.07 10.06
CA ASN A 19 17.20 14.67 11.24
C ASN A 19 15.93 15.50 11.46
N THR A 20 15.66 16.48 10.61
CA THR A 20 14.55 17.43 10.74
C THR A 20 13.67 17.50 9.50
N THR A 21 12.45 18.01 9.65
CA THR A 21 11.54 18.35 8.54
C THR A 21 10.72 19.59 8.83
N LEU A 22 10.20 20.22 7.78
CA LEU A 22 9.11 21.17 7.89
C LEU A 22 7.82 20.43 8.28
N THR A 23 7.16 20.93 9.32
CA THR A 23 5.92 20.40 9.88
C THR A 23 4.91 21.52 9.99
N HIS A 24 3.66 21.20 9.64
CA HIS A 24 2.54 22.08 9.84
C HIS A 24 1.99 21.86 11.26
N ILE A 25 1.92 22.93 12.03
CA ILE A 25 1.45 22.93 13.41
C ILE A 25 0.26 23.87 13.51
N ASP A 26 -0.89 23.33 13.87
CA ASP A 26 -2.05 24.13 14.27
C ASP A 26 -1.96 24.38 15.76
N LEU A 27 -1.88 25.65 16.16
CA LEU A 27 -1.77 26.08 17.55
C LEU A 27 -3.16 26.20 18.18
N LYS A 28 -3.20 26.19 19.52
CA LYS A 28 -4.45 26.30 20.29
C LYS A 28 -5.16 27.65 20.12
N ASP A 29 -4.41 28.70 19.78
CA ASP A 29 -4.94 30.03 19.47
C ASP A 29 -5.61 30.11 18.08
N GLY A 30 -5.59 29.03 17.31
CA GLY A 30 -6.18 28.94 15.97
C GLY A 30 -5.23 29.35 14.84
N THR A 31 -4.00 29.75 15.14
CA THR A 31 -2.99 30.04 14.13
C THR A 31 -2.32 28.76 13.61
N SER A 32 -1.84 28.82 12.36
CA SER A 32 -1.10 27.73 11.73
C SER A 32 0.31 28.19 11.43
N VAL A 33 1.32 27.42 11.85
CA VAL A 33 2.73 27.73 11.61
C VAL A 33 3.44 26.55 10.97
N THR A 34 4.40 26.86 10.10
CA THR A 34 5.35 25.85 9.62
C THR A 34 6.63 25.97 10.44
N ARG A 35 7.00 24.89 11.15
CA ARG A 35 8.24 24.84 11.94
C ARG A 35 9.10 23.68 11.49
N GLN A 36 10.42 23.86 11.56
CA GLN A 36 11.36 22.77 11.44
C GLN A 36 11.40 22.03 12.78
N VAL A 37 11.14 20.72 12.75
CA VAL A 37 11.10 19.86 13.93
C VAL A 37 11.90 18.59 13.67
N GLU A 38 12.38 17.95 14.73
CA GLU A 38 13.04 16.67 14.63
C GLU A 38 12.04 15.57 14.28
N TRP A 39 12.50 14.55 13.55
CA TRP A 39 11.63 13.44 13.17
C TRP A 39 11.15 12.61 14.35
N ASP A 40 11.89 12.61 15.46
CA ASP A 40 11.53 11.91 16.67
C ASP A 40 10.32 12.54 17.39
N ASP A 41 10.12 13.85 17.22
CA ASP A 41 8.95 14.58 17.73
C ASP A 41 7.68 14.41 16.89
N LEU A 42 7.75 13.66 15.78
CA LEU A 42 6.62 13.44 14.89
C LEU A 42 6.10 12.00 14.97
N PRO A 43 4.78 11.77 14.80
CA PRO A 43 4.29 10.40 14.70
C PRO A 43 4.84 9.72 13.43
N GLY A 44 5.32 8.48 13.58
CA GLY A 44 5.64 7.63 12.44
C GLY A 44 4.36 7.05 11.86
N ALA A 45 4.09 7.32 10.59
CA ALA A 45 2.90 6.82 9.91
C ALA A 45 3.23 6.08 8.60
N ILE A 46 2.47 5.02 8.34
CA ILE A 46 2.39 4.36 7.04
C ILE A 46 1.10 4.86 6.38
N VAL A 47 1.22 5.41 5.18
CA VAL A 47 0.08 5.75 4.33
C VAL A 47 0.10 4.80 3.15
N ILE A 48 -0.95 3.99 3.05
CA ILE A 48 -1.07 2.96 2.04
C ILE A 48 -2.43 3.07 1.34
N PRO A 49 -2.46 3.05 0.00
CA PRO A 49 -3.73 2.93 -0.72
C PRO A 49 -4.41 1.60 -0.37
N SER A 50 -5.72 1.66 -0.21
CA SER A 50 -6.61 0.52 -0.01
C SER A 50 -7.60 0.50 -1.16
N PHE A 51 -7.44 -0.44 -2.08
CA PHE A 51 -8.31 -0.55 -3.24
C PHE A 51 -9.62 -1.24 -2.88
N TYR A 52 -10.71 -0.83 -3.53
CA TYR A 52 -11.95 -1.60 -3.54
C TYR A 52 -11.81 -2.86 -4.40
N GLU A 53 -12.83 -3.71 -4.38
CA GLU A 53 -12.83 -4.97 -5.11
C GLU A 53 -12.39 -4.84 -6.57
N ALA A 54 -11.51 -5.75 -7.02
CA ALA A 54 -11.05 -5.77 -8.40
C ALA A 54 -12.23 -6.09 -9.35
N PRO A 55 -12.64 -5.17 -10.24
CA PRO A 55 -13.80 -5.36 -11.13
C PRO A 55 -13.74 -6.62 -11.99
N ILE A 56 -12.55 -7.05 -12.40
CA ILE A 56 -12.38 -8.30 -13.18
C ILE A 56 -12.85 -9.52 -12.40
N LEU A 57 -12.83 -9.46 -11.07
CA LEU A 57 -13.29 -10.55 -10.22
C LEU A 57 -14.82 -10.62 -10.19
N THR A 58 -15.51 -9.49 -10.12
CA THR A 58 -16.98 -9.46 -10.05
C THR A 58 -17.67 -9.47 -11.41
N GLY A 59 -16.90 -9.45 -12.50
CA GLY A 59 -17.43 -9.22 -13.85
C GLY A 59 -17.97 -7.79 -14.04
N ALA A 60 -17.66 -6.88 -13.12
CA ALA A 60 -18.08 -5.49 -13.19
C ALA A 60 -17.27 -4.74 -14.27
N ILE A 61 -17.90 -3.71 -14.84
CA ILE A 61 -17.21 -2.80 -15.76
C ILE A 61 -16.12 -2.08 -14.96
N ALA A 62 -14.87 -2.27 -15.37
CA ALA A 62 -13.75 -1.63 -14.72
C ALA A 62 -13.77 -0.12 -15.00
N PRO A 63 -13.77 0.75 -13.98
CA PRO A 63 -13.45 2.16 -14.19
C PRO A 63 -12.01 2.29 -14.70
N GLU A 64 -11.68 3.40 -15.36
CA GLU A 64 -10.32 3.71 -15.82
C GLU A 64 -9.30 3.74 -14.65
N PHE A 65 -9.76 3.86 -13.42
CA PHE A 65 -8.92 3.57 -12.28
C PHE A 65 -9.76 2.99 -11.15
N PRO A 66 -9.31 1.90 -10.49
CA PRO A 66 -10.02 1.39 -9.34
C PRO A 66 -10.09 2.50 -8.29
N PRO A 67 -11.28 2.79 -7.74
CA PRO A 67 -11.35 3.69 -6.60
C PRO A 67 -10.45 3.13 -5.49
N CYS A 68 -9.86 4.02 -4.71
CA CYS A 68 -9.08 3.63 -3.55
C CYS A 68 -9.24 4.66 -2.44
N ASP A 69 -9.30 4.16 -1.22
CA ASP A 69 -9.09 4.98 -0.04
C ASP A 69 -7.62 4.99 0.35
N PHE A 70 -7.26 5.85 1.29
CA PHE A 70 -5.95 5.85 1.90
C PHE A 70 -6.09 5.49 3.37
N GLN A 71 -5.43 4.40 3.76
CA GLN A 71 -5.33 4.04 5.17
C GLN A 71 -4.05 4.62 5.75
N ILE A 72 -4.21 5.33 6.87
CA ILE A 72 -3.11 5.85 7.67
C ILE A 72 -2.97 4.96 8.90
N ARG A 73 -1.80 4.33 9.07
CA ARG A 73 -1.46 3.52 10.24
C ARG A 73 -0.34 4.20 11.00
N ILE A 74 -0.62 4.63 12.24
CA ILE A 74 0.42 5.14 13.13
C ILE A 74 1.20 3.94 13.66
N VAL A 75 2.49 3.92 13.36
CA VAL A 75 3.40 2.80 13.67
C VAL A 75 4.43 3.16 14.74
N ALA A 76 4.56 4.45 15.05
CA ALA A 76 5.34 4.94 16.17
C ALA A 76 4.71 6.25 16.68
N PRO A 77 4.56 6.42 18.00
CA PRO A 77 4.09 7.70 18.55
C PRO A 77 5.13 8.81 18.34
N ALA A 78 4.69 10.05 18.51
CA ALA A 78 5.57 11.19 18.69
C ALA A 78 6.23 11.12 20.08
N GLN A 79 7.52 11.46 20.19
CA GLN A 79 8.19 11.53 21.50
C GLN A 79 7.77 12.79 22.27
N THR A 80 7.69 13.92 21.59
CA THR A 80 7.29 15.21 22.18
C THR A 80 6.22 15.86 21.32
N ILE A 81 5.09 16.23 21.92
CA ILE A 81 4.10 17.11 21.30
C ILE A 81 4.22 18.47 21.98
N PRO A 82 4.48 19.57 21.23
CA PRO A 82 4.53 20.91 21.82
C PRO A 82 3.24 21.22 22.59
N SER A 83 3.35 21.75 23.80
CA SER A 83 2.19 21.98 24.69
C SER A 83 1.20 23.02 24.14
N ASP A 84 1.65 23.89 23.24
CA ASP A 84 0.88 24.90 22.50
C ASP A 84 0.21 24.32 21.23
N ALA A 85 0.63 23.15 20.76
CA ALA A 85 0.07 22.52 19.56
C ALA A 85 -1.28 21.87 19.85
N LYS A 86 -2.25 22.16 18.99
CA LYS A 86 -3.54 21.45 18.88
C LYS A 86 -3.42 20.27 17.90
N ARG A 87 -2.68 20.45 16.80
CA ARG A 87 -2.43 19.42 15.79
C ARG A 87 -1.01 19.56 15.24
N ILE A 88 -0.33 18.43 15.11
CA ILE A 88 0.94 18.32 14.39
C ILE A 88 0.76 17.39 13.20
N GLY A 89 1.29 17.78 12.05
CA GLY A 89 1.21 16.96 10.86
C GLY A 89 2.31 17.25 9.86
N VAL A 90 2.66 16.20 9.11
CA VAL A 90 3.49 16.31 7.91
C VAL A 90 2.62 16.02 6.70
N SER A 91 2.91 16.71 5.59
CA SER A 91 2.28 16.39 4.31
C SER A 91 2.79 15.04 3.82
N LEU A 92 1.88 14.10 3.58
CA LEU A 92 2.19 12.77 3.05
C LEU A 92 1.50 12.61 1.70
N THR A 93 2.29 12.28 0.69
CA THR A 93 1.79 11.99 -0.65
C THR A 93 1.88 10.50 -0.93
N ALA A 94 0.80 9.95 -1.47
CA ALA A 94 0.71 8.57 -1.94
C ALA A 94 0.06 8.56 -3.32
N ASN A 95 0.73 7.93 -4.29
CA ASN A 95 0.22 7.80 -5.65
C ASN A 95 -0.33 6.38 -5.83
N SER A 96 -1.65 6.25 -5.87
CA SER A 96 -2.34 4.97 -6.01
C SER A 96 -2.02 4.25 -7.32
N LYS A 97 -1.84 4.97 -8.43
CA LYS A 97 -1.42 4.40 -9.73
C LYS A 97 -0.06 3.74 -9.63
N MET A 98 0.94 4.46 -9.09
CA MET A 98 2.28 3.91 -8.89
C MET A 98 2.27 2.73 -7.92
N PHE A 99 1.42 2.78 -6.89
CA PHE A 99 1.26 1.70 -5.93
C PHE A 99 0.65 0.44 -6.57
N ALA A 100 -0.44 0.58 -7.36
CA ALA A 100 -1.02 -0.53 -8.12
C ALA A 100 0.01 -1.18 -9.06
N ARG A 101 0.81 -0.37 -9.77
CA ARG A 101 1.89 -0.85 -10.64
C ARG A 101 2.97 -1.61 -9.87
N MET A 102 3.32 -1.14 -8.67
CA MET A 102 4.26 -1.85 -7.80
C MET A 102 3.69 -3.21 -7.36
N LEU A 103 2.42 -3.26 -6.94
CA LEU A 103 1.74 -4.51 -6.59
C LEU A 103 1.68 -5.48 -7.77
N ALA A 104 1.35 -4.98 -8.97
CA ALA A 104 1.34 -5.76 -10.20
C ALA A 104 2.70 -6.40 -10.50
N LYS A 105 3.80 -5.65 -10.33
CA LYS A 105 5.17 -6.18 -10.47
C LYS A 105 5.47 -7.27 -9.44
N ILE A 106 5.13 -7.04 -8.17
CA ILE A 106 5.32 -8.04 -7.11
C ILE A 106 4.55 -9.31 -7.45
N GLY A 107 3.27 -9.18 -7.81
CA GLY A 107 2.41 -10.30 -8.21
C GLY A 107 3.02 -11.09 -9.37
N LEU A 108 3.43 -10.42 -10.44
CA LEU A 108 4.06 -11.07 -11.58
C LEU A 108 5.34 -11.82 -11.19
N CYS A 109 6.22 -11.20 -10.40
CA CYS A 109 7.46 -11.84 -9.97
C CYS A 109 7.20 -13.11 -9.13
N ILE A 110 6.21 -13.06 -8.23
CA ILE A 110 5.85 -14.21 -7.40
C ILE A 110 5.23 -15.33 -8.23
N THR A 111 4.33 -15.00 -9.15
CA THR A 111 3.75 -15.95 -10.09
C THR A 111 4.83 -16.64 -10.92
N VAL A 112 5.74 -15.88 -11.53
CA VAL A 112 6.83 -16.44 -12.34
C VAL A 112 7.78 -17.30 -11.49
N ALA A 113 8.10 -16.87 -10.28
CA ALA A 113 8.96 -17.63 -9.37
C ALA A 113 8.33 -18.96 -8.92
N THR A 114 7.01 -19.01 -8.82
CA THR A 114 6.27 -20.18 -8.31
C THR A 114 5.85 -21.14 -9.42
N LEU A 115 5.38 -20.61 -10.55
CA LEU A 115 4.73 -21.36 -11.62
C LEU A 115 5.55 -21.41 -12.91
N GLY A 116 6.65 -20.67 -13.00
CA GLY A 116 7.42 -20.49 -14.24
C GLY A 116 6.77 -19.46 -15.17
N THR A 117 7.20 -19.43 -16.43
CA THR A 117 6.76 -18.43 -17.42
C THR A 117 5.71 -18.95 -18.41
N GLN A 118 5.27 -20.20 -18.25
CA GLN A 118 4.41 -20.91 -19.21
C GLN A 118 3.10 -21.36 -18.54
N GLY A 119 2.10 -21.72 -19.34
CA GLY A 119 0.83 -22.29 -18.87
C GLY A 119 -0.25 -21.26 -18.50
N TYR A 120 0.03 -19.95 -18.60
CA TYR A 120 -0.96 -18.92 -18.32
C TYR A 120 -0.71 -17.66 -19.15
N LYS A 121 -1.79 -16.95 -19.48
CA LYS A 121 -1.74 -15.63 -20.12
C LYS A 121 -1.58 -14.56 -19.03
N THR A 122 -0.49 -13.79 -19.08
CA THR A 122 -0.29 -12.66 -18.16
C THR A 122 -1.26 -11.53 -18.48
N LEU A 123 -1.97 -11.04 -17.47
CA LEU A 123 -2.91 -9.92 -17.56
C LEU A 123 -2.32 -8.63 -17.01
N VAL A 124 -1.28 -8.63 -16.17
CA VAL A 124 -0.77 -7.38 -15.55
C VAL A 124 0.25 -6.61 -16.38
N ARG A 125 0.63 -7.11 -17.55
CA ARG A 125 1.76 -6.57 -18.34
C ARG A 125 1.55 -5.11 -18.74
N GLU A 126 0.38 -4.77 -19.27
CA GLU A 126 0.08 -3.41 -19.74
C GLU A 126 0.00 -2.43 -18.57
N LEU A 127 -0.64 -2.85 -17.46
CA LEU A 127 -0.64 -2.08 -16.21
C LEU A 127 0.78 -1.75 -15.75
N ILE A 128 1.70 -2.72 -15.75
CA ILE A 128 3.09 -2.53 -15.35
C ILE A 128 3.81 -1.51 -16.26
N LEU A 129 3.60 -1.62 -17.57
CA LEU A 129 4.21 -0.78 -18.60
C LEU A 129 3.59 0.62 -18.72
N ASN A 130 2.59 0.94 -17.88
CA ASN A 130 1.87 2.21 -17.89
C ASN A 130 1.00 2.43 -19.12
N ASP A 131 0.53 1.33 -19.73
CA ASP A 131 -0.43 1.36 -20.82
C ASP A 131 -1.85 1.31 -20.22
N SER A 132 -2.61 2.38 -20.45
CA SER A 132 -3.77 2.80 -19.66
C SER A 132 -5.08 2.14 -20.09
N HIS A 133 -5.05 0.84 -20.37
CA HIS A 133 -6.25 0.13 -20.81
C HIS A 133 -6.60 -1.08 -19.94
N GLN A 134 -5.67 -1.55 -19.10
CA GLN A 134 -5.90 -2.68 -18.19
C GLN A 134 -6.12 -2.22 -16.76
N HIS A 135 -7.33 -1.77 -16.52
CA HIS A 135 -7.81 -1.33 -15.23
C HIS A 135 -8.59 -2.43 -14.51
N GLY A 136 -8.58 -2.39 -13.18
CA GLY A 136 -9.32 -3.35 -12.37
C GLY A 136 -8.68 -4.72 -12.17
N LEU A 137 -7.38 -4.85 -12.47
CA LEU A 137 -6.56 -6.03 -12.14
C LEU A 137 -5.99 -5.99 -10.72
N VAL A 138 -6.01 -4.82 -10.08
CA VAL A 138 -5.60 -4.63 -8.70
C VAL A 138 -6.82 -4.16 -7.92
N GLY A 139 -7.11 -4.81 -6.80
CA GLY A 139 -8.23 -4.48 -5.95
C GLY A 139 -8.07 -5.01 -4.53
N GLY A 140 -8.98 -4.63 -3.64
CA GLY A 140 -9.31 -5.39 -2.44
C GLY A 140 -10.20 -6.58 -2.79
N PHE A 141 -10.72 -7.29 -1.79
CA PHE A 141 -11.84 -8.21 -1.97
C PHE A 141 -12.90 -7.83 -0.95
N ALA A 142 -14.16 -7.64 -1.37
CA ALA A 142 -15.28 -7.42 -0.46
C ALA A 142 -15.54 -8.73 0.30
N GLY A 143 -14.91 -8.89 1.46
CA GLY A 143 -14.92 -10.14 2.24
C GLY A 143 -13.53 -10.65 2.63
N ALA A 144 -12.46 -9.97 2.20
CA ALA A 144 -11.17 -10.14 2.87
C ALA A 144 -11.35 -9.52 4.25
N ASN A 145 -11.38 -10.35 5.29
CA ASN A 145 -11.44 -9.86 6.66
C ASN A 145 -10.35 -8.81 6.85
N ASP A 146 -10.74 -7.54 7.02
CA ASP A 146 -9.87 -6.47 7.52
C ASP A 146 -9.25 -6.86 8.89
N ASP A 147 -9.79 -7.91 9.51
CA ASP A 147 -9.30 -8.61 10.71
C ASP A 147 -8.30 -9.74 10.43
N ALA A 148 -7.57 -9.71 9.32
CA ALA A 148 -6.44 -10.62 9.14
C ALA A 148 -5.50 -10.46 10.34
N SER A 149 -5.35 -11.52 11.14
CA SER A 149 -4.65 -11.50 12.43
C SER A 149 -3.27 -10.86 12.30
N LYS A 150 -2.86 -10.10 13.33
CA LYS A 150 -1.52 -9.53 13.39
C LYS A 150 -0.50 -10.65 13.20
N THR A 151 0.45 -10.42 12.30
CA THR A 151 1.62 -11.29 12.07
C THR A 151 2.88 -10.56 12.53
N ASP A 152 3.93 -11.31 12.83
CA ASP A 152 5.26 -10.74 13.05
C ASP A 152 5.97 -10.39 11.74
N ASP A 153 5.48 -10.90 10.60
CA ASP A 153 6.04 -10.64 9.28
C ASP A 153 5.85 -9.19 8.84
N LEU A 154 6.90 -8.60 8.27
CA LEU A 154 6.79 -7.26 7.69
C LEU A 154 5.87 -7.24 6.46
N HIS A 155 5.90 -8.29 5.64
CA HIS A 155 5.08 -8.43 4.44
C HIS A 155 4.57 -9.88 4.35
N GLN A 156 3.34 -10.06 3.88
CA GLN A 156 2.81 -11.38 3.55
C GLN A 156 2.42 -11.41 2.08
N ILE A 157 2.85 -12.45 1.37
CA ILE A 157 2.53 -12.64 -0.04
C ILE A 157 2.13 -14.09 -0.25
N THR A 158 0.93 -14.29 -0.78
CA THR A 158 0.36 -15.62 -0.98
C THR A 158 -0.17 -15.74 -2.39
N LEU A 159 0.33 -16.72 -3.15
CA LEU A 159 -0.25 -17.08 -4.44
C LEU A 159 -1.42 -18.03 -4.19
N LYS A 160 -2.62 -17.64 -4.63
CA LYS A 160 -3.81 -18.49 -4.56
C LYS A 160 -4.27 -18.82 -5.98
N PRO A 161 -4.21 -20.09 -6.41
CA PRO A 161 -5.00 -20.52 -7.55
C PRO A 161 -6.47 -20.38 -7.15
N ASN A 162 -7.19 -19.45 -7.76
CA ASN A 162 -8.57 -19.20 -7.37
C ASN A 162 -9.52 -19.92 -8.33
N ASN A 163 -10.11 -21.02 -7.85
CA ASN A 163 -11.16 -21.74 -8.58
C ASN A 163 -12.57 -21.18 -8.27
N ARG A 164 -12.69 -20.09 -7.49
CA ARG A 164 -13.98 -19.62 -6.96
C ARG A 164 -14.85 -18.88 -7.98
N MET A 165 -14.38 -18.64 -9.21
CA MET A 165 -15.12 -17.83 -10.19
C MET A 165 -15.05 -18.41 -11.61
N PRO A 166 -15.97 -18.01 -12.51
CA PRO A 166 -15.94 -18.42 -13.90
C PRO A 166 -14.70 -17.82 -14.57
N GLY A 167 -13.67 -18.64 -14.74
CA GLY A 167 -12.35 -18.23 -15.23
C GLY A 167 -11.27 -18.66 -14.23
N GLU A 168 -10.37 -19.51 -14.68
CA GLU A 168 -9.25 -19.95 -13.87
C GLU A 168 -8.22 -18.80 -13.81
N PHE A 169 -8.32 -17.95 -12.80
CA PHE A 169 -7.42 -16.82 -12.60
C PHE A 169 -6.30 -17.15 -11.61
N ILE A 170 -5.12 -16.57 -11.87
CA ILE A 170 -3.99 -16.55 -10.94
C ILE A 170 -4.06 -15.27 -10.14
N ILE A 171 -4.33 -15.40 -8.83
CA ILE A 171 -4.44 -14.27 -7.91
C ILE A 171 -3.28 -14.31 -6.92
N VAL A 172 -2.65 -13.16 -6.72
CA VAL A 172 -1.64 -12.98 -5.67
C VAL A 172 -2.20 -12.02 -4.63
N GLU A 173 -2.26 -12.50 -3.38
CA GLU A 173 -2.58 -11.69 -2.20
C GLU A 173 -1.29 -11.06 -1.68
N ILE A 174 -1.28 -9.75 -1.50
CA ILE A 174 -0.13 -8.95 -1.08
C ILE A 174 -0.56 -8.06 0.08
N ARG A 175 -0.04 -8.35 1.28
CA ARG A 175 -0.21 -7.52 2.46
C ARG A 175 1.13 -6.89 2.82
N LEU A 176 1.33 -5.65 2.38
CA LEU A 176 2.52 -4.89 2.76
C LEU A 176 2.35 -4.34 4.16
N PHE A 177 3.40 -4.35 4.99
CA PHE A 177 3.34 -3.87 6.37
C PHE A 177 2.31 -4.66 7.21
N ALA A 178 2.28 -5.98 7.01
CA ALA A 178 1.31 -6.88 7.64
C ALA A 178 1.36 -6.80 9.17
N LYS A 179 2.56 -6.68 9.74
CA LYS A 179 2.80 -6.37 11.16
C LYS A 179 2.03 -5.16 11.71
N PHE A 180 1.68 -4.20 10.87
CA PHE A 180 1.00 -2.96 11.24
C PHE A 180 -0.49 -2.94 10.88
N ASN A 181 -1.08 -4.11 10.61
CA ASN A 181 -2.49 -4.25 10.22
C ASN A 181 -2.86 -3.40 9.00
N CYS A 182 -1.95 -3.36 8.02
CA CYS A 182 -2.22 -2.77 6.71
C CYS A 182 -3.10 -3.71 5.86
N PRO A 183 -3.82 -3.17 4.86
CA PRO A 183 -4.80 -3.92 4.10
C PRO A 183 -4.14 -4.94 3.17
N THR A 184 -4.84 -6.04 2.93
CA THR A 184 -4.45 -7.02 1.90
C THR A 184 -4.92 -6.53 0.54
N ASN A 185 -4.01 -6.51 -0.41
CA ASN A 185 -4.28 -6.16 -1.80
C ASN A 185 -4.26 -7.43 -2.65
N TYR A 186 -5.13 -7.50 -3.63
CA TYR A 186 -5.28 -8.61 -4.55
C TYR A 186 -4.84 -8.16 -5.93
N VAL A 187 -4.05 -9.01 -6.57
CA VAL A 187 -3.55 -8.77 -7.93
C VAL A 187 -3.95 -9.96 -8.78
N VAL A 188 -4.74 -9.72 -9.82
CA VAL A 188 -5.09 -10.69 -10.85
C VAL A 188 -3.99 -10.71 -11.89
N VAL A 189 -3.04 -11.62 -11.72
CA VAL A 189 -1.78 -11.64 -12.49
C VAL A 189 -1.98 -12.22 -13.88
N GLY A 190 -2.82 -13.24 -14.00
CA GLY A 190 -2.99 -13.99 -15.24
C GLY A 190 -4.21 -14.90 -15.23
N GLN A 191 -4.45 -15.54 -16.36
CA GLN A 191 -5.49 -16.54 -16.57
C GLN A 191 -4.84 -17.81 -17.11
N TRP A 192 -5.24 -18.98 -16.62
CA TRP A 192 -4.75 -20.26 -17.14
C TRP A 192 -5.18 -20.45 -18.61
N MET A 193 -4.32 -21.12 -19.39
CA MET A 193 -4.55 -21.40 -20.82
C MET A 193 -5.17 -22.77 -21.05
#